data_AF-A0A2S8BJM5-F1
#
_entry.id   AF-A0A2S8BJM5-F1
#
_cell.length_a   1.000
_cell.length_b   1.000
_cell.length_c   1.000
_cell.angle_alpha   90.00
_cell.angle_beta   90.00
_cell.angle_gamma   90.00
#
_symmetry.space_group_name_H-M   'P 1'
#
loop_
_entity.id
_entity.type
_entity.pdbx_description
1 polymer ?
#
loop_
_entity_poly.entity_id
_entity_poly.type
_entity_poly.pdbx_seq_one_letter_code
_entity_poly.pdbx_strand_id
1 'polypeptide(L)' 'MTGEIWVLGATGRVGREAAARLQQAGAEVVVAGRDRERLTQVSPDAGGGRRRSMRSAHGWPPRRRPW' A
#
# COMPACT_ATOMS: atom_id res chain seq x y z
N MET A 1 -3.33 15.17 5.03
CA MET A 1 -2.30 14.10 4.96
C MET A 1 -3.02 12.85 4.48
N THR A 2 -2.55 12.20 3.41
CA THR A 2 -3.14 10.94 2.96
C THR A 2 -2.90 9.91 4.06
N GLY A 3 -3.97 9.51 4.76
CA GLY A 3 -3.92 8.64 5.94
C GLY A 3 -3.63 7.17 5.60
N GLU A 4 -2.72 6.91 4.67
CA GLU A 4 -2.34 5.57 4.25
C GLU A 4 -1.48 4.90 5.33
N ILE A 5 -1.90 3.71 5.75
CA ILE A 5 -1.20 2.90 6.76
C ILE A 5 -0.42 1.79 6.07
N TRP A 6 0.90 1.76 6.30
CA TRP A 6 1.79 0.76 5.71
C TRP A 6 1.99 -0.43 6.65
N VAL A 7 1.70 -1.63 6.15
CA VAL A 7 1.93 -2.88 6.88
C VAL A 7 3.12 -3.62 6.27
N LEU A 8 4.28 -3.50 6.91
CA LEU A 8 5.50 -4.23 6.55
C LEU A 8 5.40 -5.67 7.06
N GLY A 9 5.81 -6.63 6.23
CA GLY A 9 5.68 -8.06 6.58
C GLY A 9 4.24 -8.54 6.56
N ALA A 10 3.40 -7.95 5.67
CA ALA A 10 1.98 -8.25 5.55
C ALA A 10 1.67 -9.72 5.24
N THR A 11 2.66 -10.50 4.78
CA THR A 11 2.54 -11.95 4.52
C THR A 11 2.92 -12.81 5.72
N GLY A 12 3.35 -12.22 6.84
CA GLY A 12 3.54 -12.89 8.12
C GLY A 12 2.21 -13.04 8.87
N ARG A 13 2.22 -13.77 10.00
CA ARG A 13 1.01 -14.01 10.81
C ARG A 13 0.40 -12.71 11.33
N VAL A 14 1.20 -11.88 11.98
CA VAL A 14 0.73 -10.60 12.56
C VAL A 14 0.37 -9.60 11.47
N GLY A 15 1.20 -9.49 10.43
CA GLY A 15 0.95 -8.57 9.31
C GLY A 15 -0.37 -8.85 8.60
N ARG A 16 -0.73 -10.11 8.39
CA ARG A 16 -2.04 -10.49 7.82
C ARG A 16 -3.21 -10.02 8.67
N GLU A 17 -3.19 -10.35 9.96
CA GLU A 17 -4.25 -9.97 10.90
C GLU A 17 -4.37 -8.46 11.05
N ALA A 18 -3.23 -7.76 11.15
CA ALA A 18 -3.20 -6.31 11.24
C ALA A 18 -3.79 -5.65 9.99
N ALA A 19 -3.38 -6.09 8.79
CA ALA A 19 -3.92 -5.58 7.53
C ALA A 19 -5.44 -5.82 7.43
N ALA A 20 -5.91 -7.02 7.78
CA ALA A 20 -7.33 -7.34 7.76
C ALA A 20 -8.15 -6.43 8.70
N ARG A 21 -7.69 -6.25 9.94
CA ARG A 21 -8.38 -5.40 10.93
C ARG A 21 -8.40 -3.93 10.53
N LEU A 22 -7.30 -3.42 10.00
CA LEU A 22 -7.22 -2.04 9.53
C LEU A 22 -8.17 -1.80 8.34
N GLN A 23 -8.23 -2.74 7.39
CA GLN A 23 -9.16 -2.68 6.26
C GLN A 23 -10.62 -2.76 6.73
N GLN A 24 -10.94 -3.64 7.69
CA GLN A 24 -12.27 -3.73 8.31
C GLN A 24 -12.67 -2.43 9.02
N ALA A 25 -11.70 -1.70 9.57
CA ALA A 25 -11.91 -0.38 10.15
C ALA A 25 -12.03 0.75 9.11
N GLY A 26 -12.00 0.44 7.81
CA GLY A 26 -12.10 1.40 6.71
C GLY A 26 -10.81 2.17 6.42
N ALA A 27 -9.69 1.75 7.00
CA ALA A 27 -8.40 2.40 6.74
C ALA A 27 -7.87 2.05 5.34
N GLU A 28 -7.20 3.02 4.73
CA GLU A 28 -6.46 2.82 3.49
C GLU A 28 -5.13 2.15 3.82
N VAL A 29 -5.00 0.86 3.47
CA VAL A 29 -3.83 0.04 3.84
C VAL A 29 -2.97 -0.29 2.63
N VAL A 30 -1.67 -0.04 2.76
CA VAL A 30 -0.65 -0.49 1.81
C VAL A 30 0.10 -1.68 2.42
N VAL A 31 -0.04 -2.86 1.79
CA VAL A 31 0.67 -4.08 2.21
C VAL A 31 2.02 -4.18 1.52
N ALA A 32 3.06 -4.52 2.28
CA ALA A 32 4.42 -4.63 1.75
C ALA A 32 5.13 -5.89 2.28
N GLY A 33 5.94 -6.49 1.42
CA GLY A 33 6.64 -7.74 1.68
C GLY A 33 7.53 -8.14 0.50
N ARG A 34 8.31 -9.21 0.67
CA ARG A 34 9.25 -9.70 -0.35
C ARG A 34 8.60 -10.65 -1.35
N ASP A 35 7.51 -11.30 -0.95
CA ASP A 35 6.83 -12.32 -1.74
C ASP A 35 5.57 -11.74 -2.38
N ARG A 36 5.64 -11.51 -3.69
CA ARG A 36 4.58 -10.88 -4.47
C ARG A 36 3.33 -11.75 -4.54
N GLU A 37 3.48 -13.05 -4.73
CA GLU A 37 2.36 -13.98 -4.86
C GLU A 37 1.58 -14.07 -3.55
N ARG A 38 2.31 -14.16 -2.43
CA ARG A 38 1.68 -14.13 -1.09
C ARG A 38 1.06 -12.78 -0.77
N LEU A 39 1.58 -11.67 -1.30
CA LEU A 39 0.93 -10.36 -1.16
C LEU A 39 -0.40 -10.28 -1.92
N THR A 40 -0.49 -10.86 -3.12
CA THR A 40 -1.74 -10.95 -3.89
C THR A 40 -2.82 -11.72 -3.12
N GLN A 41 -2.46 -12.72 -2.31
CA GLN A 41 -3.42 -13.39 -1.44
C GLN A 41 -3.91 -12.54 -0.25
N VAL A 42 -3.08 -11.61 0.25
CA VAL A 42 -3.44 -10.71 1.37
C VAL A 42 -4.22 -9.50 0.88
N SER A 43 -3.93 -9.05 -0.34
CA SER A 43 -4.67 -8.01 -1.03
C SER A 43 -4.63 -8.32 -2.54
N PRO A 44 -5.75 -8.74 -3.15
CA PRO A 44 -5.81 -9.06 -4.58
C PRO A 44 -5.36 -7.89 -5.47
N ASP A 45 -5.52 -6.66 -4.97
CA ASP A 45 -5.09 -5.42 -5.61
C ASP A 45 -3.60 -5.07 -5.38
N ALA A 46 -2.86 -5.82 -4.56
CA ALA A 46 -1.44 -5.58 -4.27
C ALA A 46 -0.53 -5.68 -5.50
N GLY A 47 -1.04 -6.23 -6.61
CA GLY A 47 -0.31 -6.41 -7.86
C GLY A 47 -0.21 -5.17 -8.74
N GLY A 48 -0.98 -4.12 -8.46
CA GLY A 48 -0.98 -2.90 -9.25
C GLY A 48 -1.34 -1.75 -8.35
N GLY A 49 -0.35 -0.94 -7.99
CA GLY A 49 -0.61 0.40 -7.49
C GLY A 49 -1.54 1.06 -8.50
N ARG A 50 -2.84 1.09 -8.20
CA ARG A 50 -3.79 1.92 -8.92
C ARG A 50 -3.18 3.30 -8.76
N ARG A 51 -2.62 3.84 -9.85
CA ARG A 51 -2.58 5.28 -10.05
C ARG A 51 -4.05 5.69 -10.02
N ARG A 52 -4.62 5.87 -8.82
CA ARG A 52 -5.75 6.76 -8.67
C ARG A 52 -5.21 8.07 -9.21
N SER A 53 -5.69 8.46 -10.38
CA SER A 53 -5.43 9.77 -10.94
C SER A 53 -5.83 10.76 -9.86
N MET A 54 -4.85 11.30 -9.15
CA MET A 54 -5.03 12.48 -8.33
C MET A 54 -5.40 13.58 -9.31
N ARG A 55 -6.70 13.78 -9.56
CA ARG A 55 -7.17 15.09 -9.96
C ARG A 55 -6.97 15.98 -8.75
N SER A 56 -5.86 16.73 -8.82
CA SER A 56 -5.50 17.91 -8.04
C SER A 56 -5.65 17.85 -6.52
N ALA A 57 -4.51 17.77 -5.83
CA ALA A 57 -4.09 18.84 -4.92
C ALA A 57 -2.57 18.72 -4.66
N HIS A 58 -1.83 19.67 -5.22
CA HIS A 58 -0.44 20.04 -4.95
C HIS A 58 0.66 19.01 -5.24
N GLY A 59 1.35 19.28 -6.35
CA GLY A 59 2.33 18.42 -6.99
C GLY A 59 3.56 18.10 -6.15
N TRP A 60 3.94 16.83 -6.20
CA TRP A 60 5.28 16.37 -5.86
C TRP A 60 6.26 16.92 -6.90
N PRO A 61 7.39 17.55 -6.53
CA PRO A 61 8.37 18.01 -7.51
C PRO A 61 8.96 16.79 -8.26
N PRO A 62 9.20 16.90 -9.57
CA PRO A 62 9.82 15.82 -10.33
C PRO A 62 11.21 15.54 -9.77
N ARG A 63 11.51 14.26 -9.52
CA ARG A 63 12.85 13.80 -9.16
C ARG A 63 13.82 14.22 -10.25
N ARG A 64 14.60 15.28 -10.02
CA ARG A 64 15.78 15.58 -10.81
C ARG A 64 16.76 14.42 -10.60
N ARG A 65 17.05 13.67 -11.66
CA ARG A 65 18.23 12.80 -11.68
C ARG A 65 19.45 13.72 -11.76
N PRO A 66 20.42 13.65 -10.83
CA PRO A 66 21.75 14.13 -11.13
C PRO A 66 22.38 13.13 -12.12
N TRP A 67 23.14 13.70 -13.04
CA TRP A 67 23.90 13.09 -14.14
C TRP A 67 24.36 11.64 -13.90
#